data_AF-A0A534IK24-F1
#
_entry.id   AF-A0A534IK24-F1
#
_cell.length_a   1.000
_cell.length_b   1.000
_cell.length_c   1.000
_cell.angle_alpha   90.00
_cell.angle_beta   90.00
_cell.angle_gamma   90.00
#
_symmetry.space_group_name_H-M   'P 1'
#
loop_
_entity.id
_entity.type
_entity.pdbx_description
1 polymer ?
#
loop_
_entity_poly.entity_id
_entity_poly.type
_entity_poly.pdbx_seq_one_letter_code
_entity_poly.pdbx_strand_id
1 'polypeptide(L)' 'MLHAKRTPERLSAFSDAVFAVLITILVLELRPPELPTFKALLSLWPTWLSYAVSYLFIAI' A
#
# COMPACT_ATOMS: atom_id res chain seq x y z
N MET A 1 -37.60 0.86 -23.88
CA MET A 1 -36.35 0.13 -23.62
C MET A 1 -35.57 0.86 -22.54
N LEU A 2 -35.66 0.40 -21.29
CA LEU A 2 -34.86 0.95 -20.19
C LEU A 2 -33.39 0.58 -20.45
N HIS A 3 -32.57 1.59 -20.77
CA HIS A 3 -31.13 1.45 -20.74
C HIS A 3 -30.72 1.27 -19.28
N ALA A 4 -30.47 0.03 -18.87
CA ALA A 4 -29.88 -0.25 -17.56
C ALA A 4 -28.51 0.43 -17.51
N LYS A 5 -28.43 1.62 -16.90
CA LYS A 5 -27.15 2.27 -16.60
C LYS A 5 -26.37 1.35 -15.68
N ARG A 6 -25.28 0.75 -16.17
CA ARG A 6 -24.25 0.19 -15.29
C ARG A 6 -23.56 1.38 -14.62
N THR A 7 -23.92 1.60 -13.37
CA THR A 7 -23.31 2.54 -12.45
C THR A 7 -21.91 2.01 -12.10
N PRO A 8 -20.80 2.71 -12.46
CA PRO A 8 -19.42 2.25 -12.21
C PRO A 8 -19.06 2.12 -10.72
N GLU A 9 -19.90 2.62 -9.83
CA GLU A 9 -19.73 2.71 -8.38
C GLU A 9 -19.36 1.37 -7.73
N ARG A 10 -19.92 0.25 -8.21
CA ARG A 10 -19.54 -1.09 -7.71
C ARG A 10 -18.10 -1.46 -8.02
N LEU A 11 -17.63 -1.11 -9.22
CA LEU A 11 -16.26 -1.37 -9.65
C LEU A 11 -15.29 -0.45 -8.91
N SER A 12 -15.65 0.83 -8.77
CA SER A 12 -14.86 1.80 -8.00
C SER A 12 -14.71 1.38 -6.53
N ALA A 13 -15.81 1.02 -5.86
CA ALA A 13 -15.76 0.58 -4.47
C ALA A 13 -14.96 -0.72 -4.27
N PHE A 14 -15.03 -1.65 -5.24
CA PHE A 14 -14.21 -2.86 -5.22
C PHE A 14 -12.72 -2.53 -5.38
N SER A 15 -12.37 -1.66 -6.34
CA SER A 15 -10.99 -1.22 -6.57
C SER A 15 -10.42 -0.53 -5.33
N ASP A 16 -11.19 0.34 -4.68
CA ASP A 16 -10.81 1.03 -3.44
C ASP A 16 -10.49 0.03 -2.32
N ALA A 17 -11.36 -0.98 -2.13
CA ALA A 17 -11.14 -2.02 -1.13
C ALA A 17 -9.85 -2.82 -1.42
N VAL A 18 -9.58 -3.13 -2.70
CA VAL A 18 -8.34 -3.82 -3.10
C VAL A 18 -7.11 -2.97 -2.80
N PHE A 19 -7.11 -1.69 -3.18
CA PHE A 19 -6.00 -0.78 -2.91
C PHE A 19 -5.77 -0.58 -1.40
N ALA A 20 -6.83 -0.46 -0.62
CA ALA A 20 -6.73 -0.35 0.85
C ALA A 20 -6.07 -1.58 1.48
N VAL A 21 -6.42 -2.79 1.03
CA VAL A 21 -5.79 -4.03 1.52
C VAL A 21 -4.34 -4.16 1.06
N LEU A 22 -4.02 -3.82 -0.19
CA LEU A 22 -2.65 -3.86 -0.69
C LEU A 22 -1.73 -2.92 0.12
N ILE A 23 -2.17 -1.68 0.32
CA ILE A 23 -1.41 -0.67 1.08
C ILE A 23 -1.14 -1.12 2.52
N THR A 24 -2.11 -1.74 3.18
CA THR A 24 -1.94 -2.22 4.56
C THR A 24 -1.03 -3.43 4.65
N ILE A 25 -1.10 -4.37 3.69
CA ILE A 25 -0.21 -5.54 3.65
C ILE A 25 1.23 -5.13 3.38
N LEU A 26 1.48 -4.13 2.53
CA LEU A 26 2.84 -3.67 2.21
C LEU A 26 3.65 -3.27 3.44
N VAL A 27 3.01 -2.72 4.48
CA VAL A 27 3.71 -2.27 5.69
C VAL A 27 4.15 -3.45 6.56
N LEU A 28 3.51 -4.61 6.43
CA LEU A 28 3.79 -5.79 7.26
C LEU A 28 5.19 -6.38 6.98
N GLU A 29 5.77 -6.08 5.82
CA GLU A 29 7.13 -6.49 5.45
C GLU A 29 8.22 -5.60 6.11
N LEU A 30 7.85 -4.48 6.73
CA LEU A 30 8.79 -3.61 7.45
C LEU A 30 9.12 -4.21 8.81
N ARG A 31 10.14 -5.07 8.81
CA ARG A 31 10.62 -5.73 10.02
C ARG A 31 11.54 -4.82 10.86
N PRO A 32 11.47 -4.91 12.20
CA PRO A 32 12.39 -4.18 13.06
C PRO A 32 13.83 -4.69 12.90
N PRO A 33 14.85 -3.85 13.17
CA PRO A 33 16.24 -4.30 13.17
C PRO A 33 16.51 -5.27 14.31
N GLU A 34 17.49 -6.16 14.13
CA GLU A 34 17.90 -7.14 15.16
C GLU A 34 18.41 -6.47 16.45
N LEU A 35 19.03 -5.29 16.31
CA LEU A 35 19.53 -4.50 17.44
C LEU A 35 18.63 -3.27 17.66
N PRO A 36 18.23 -2.96 18.91
CA PRO A 36 17.39 -1.82 19.24
C PRO A 36 18.21 -0.52 19.28
N THR A 37 18.86 -0.16 18.18
CA THR A 37 19.67 1.07 18.07
C THR A 37 19.22 1.92 16.89
N PHE A 38 19.33 3.25 17.03
CA PHE A 38 19.00 4.18 15.93
C PHE A 38 19.84 3.94 14.67
N LYS A 39 21.11 3.57 14.83
CA LYS A 39 21.98 3.24 13.70
C LYS A 39 21.48 2.01 12.93
N ALA A 40 21.00 0.98 13.64
CA ALA A 40 20.43 -0.21 13.02
C ALA A 40 19.09 0.10 12.31
N LEU A 41 18.30 1.03 12.84
CA LEU A 41 17.10 1.52 12.16
C LEU A 41 17.45 2.26 10.86
N LEU A 42 18.45 3.15 10.91
CA LEU A 42 18.93 3.89 9.75
C LEU A 42 19.52 2.98 8.67
N SER A 43 20.15 1.85 9.02
CA SER A 43 20.63 0.90 7.99
C SER A 43 19.52 0.27 7.15
N LEU A 44 18.26 0.31 7.61
CA LEU A 44 17.10 -0.19 6.87
C LEU A 44 16.52 0.84 5.88
N TRP A 45 17.13 2.03 5.75
CA TRP A 45 16.67 3.11 4.86
C TRP A 45 16.34 2.69 3.41
N PRO A 46 17.04 1.72 2.76
CA PRO A 46 16.70 1.30 1.40
C PRO A 46 15.34 0.58 1.37
N THR A 47 15.02 -0.19 2.41
CA THR A 47 13.74 -0.90 2.54
C THR A 47 12.60 0.07 2.79
N TRP A 48 12.80 1.06 3.68
CA TRP A 48 11.81 2.13 3.91
C TRP A 48 11.54 2.93 2.63
N LEU A 49 12.59 3.23 1.85
CA LEU A 49 12.46 3.92 0.57
C LEU A 49 11.71 3.08 -0.46
N SER A 50 12.02 1.78 -0.58
CA SER A 50 11.32 0.85 -1.46
C SER A 50 9.82 0.78 -1.12
N TYR A 51 9.49 0.72 0.18
CA TYR A 51 8.11 0.79 0.65
C TYR A 51 7.45 2.12 0.25
N ALA A 52 8.09 3.26 0.49
CA ALA A 52 7.52 4.57 0.18
C ALA A 52 7.25 4.74 -1.33
N VAL A 53 8.17 4.30 -2.18
CA VAL A 53 8.00 4.32 -3.65
C VAL A 53 6.87 3.39 -4.08
N SER A 54 6.78 2.19 -3.53
CA SER A 54 5.71 1.23 -3.83
C SER A 54 4.35 1.75 -3.40
N TYR A 55 4.26 2.34 -2.20
CA TYR A 55 3.05 2.99 -1.70
C TYR A 55 2.59 4.10 -2.65
N LEU A 56 3.52 5.00 -3.03
CA LEU A 56 3.22 6.12 -3.91
C LEU A 56 2.74 5.64 -5.29
N PHE A 57 3.37 4.60 -5.83
CA PHE A 57 2.99 4.03 -7.12
C PHE A 57 1.58 3.41 -7.11
N ILE A 58 1.16 2.79 -6.00
CA ILE A 58 -0.18 2.17 -5.88
C ILE A 58 -1.26 3.20 -5.55
N ALA A 59 -0.91 4.26 -4.81
CA ALA A 59 -1.86 5.26 -4.34
C ALA A 59 -2.24 6.34 -5.38
N ILE A 60 -1.46 6.46 -6.48
CA ILE A 60 -1.70 7.39 -7.60
C ILE A 60 -2.50 6.69 -8.70
#